data_AF-A0A7Y5VQG1-F1
#
_entry.id   AF-A0A7Y5VQG1-F1
#
_cell.length_a   1.000
_cell.length_b   1.000
_cell.length_c   1.000
_cell.angle_alpha   90.00
_cell.angle_beta   90.00
_cell.angle_gamma   90.00
#
_symmetry.space_group_name_H-M   'P 1'
#
loop_
_entity.id
_entity.type
_entity.pdbx_description
1 polymer ?
#
loop_
_entity_poly.entity_id
_entity_poly.type
_entity_poly.pdbx_seq_one_letter_code
_entity_poly.pdbx_strand_id
1 'polypeptide(L)'
;MNIRLQRRAVTLFELLALLIIMLALSTVVLPTAQGGHGQQSLENTYDVLEAIRVATLGKYDAHKKKVCGGYVQDMGGLPRKQGTDPYYYLNALAVKPGNVLAYGKHYASGHDSDLFLFTGWRGPYYHGVNAMPHFPGDKIVDAWGNPITCTFGQYNTITSIQSPGGPEAPYNVPYPAQPIPLDYTPLTATVSGTATFGPPGNPIATVKIFHVDPETGGIMVQHVTGHLGGGLCFSFSNVPLGPAIVRARIGQPNSGSANKDTEWIDVPAGGVSGLQLHIVPGGGN
;
A
#
# COMPACT_ATOMS: atom_id res chain seq x y z
N MET A 1 -49.19 4.38 59.86
CA MET A 1 -48.48 3.17 59.42
C MET A 1 -47.02 3.33 59.82
N ASN A 2 -46.67 2.84 61.01
CA ASN A 2 -45.36 3.07 61.62
C ASN A 2 -44.38 1.96 61.20
N ILE A 3 -43.44 2.30 60.32
CA ILE A 3 -42.28 1.45 60.01
C ILE A 3 -41.37 1.49 61.24
N ARG A 4 -41.50 0.50 62.13
CA ARG A 4 -40.54 0.27 63.20
C ARG A 4 -39.23 -0.16 62.56
N LEU A 5 -38.32 0.79 62.35
CA LEU A 5 -36.92 0.55 62.02
C LEU A 5 -36.28 -0.24 63.16
N GLN A 6 -36.26 -1.56 63.04
CA GLN A 6 -35.41 -2.44 63.83
C GLN A 6 -33.96 -2.08 63.50
N ARG A 7 -33.37 -1.19 64.32
CA ARG A 7 -31.92 -1.01 64.38
C ARG A 7 -31.33 -2.28 65.01
N ARG A 8 -31.16 -3.34 64.21
CA ARG A 8 -30.24 -4.42 64.58
C ARG A 8 -28.85 -3.80 64.59
N ALA A 9 -28.26 -3.71 65.79
CA ALA A 9 -26.86 -3.35 65.92
C ALA A 9 -26.07 -4.40 65.14
N VAL A 10 -25.53 -4.00 63.99
CA VAL A 10 -24.61 -4.83 63.20
C VAL A 10 -23.47 -5.17 64.13
N THR A 11 -23.35 -6.45 64.46
CA THR A 11 -22.29 -6.89 65.36
C THR A 11 -20.96 -6.66 64.64
N LEU A 12 -19.93 -6.24 65.38
CA LEU A 12 -18.59 -6.00 64.82
C LEU A 12 -18.09 -7.22 64.01
N PHE A 13 -18.53 -8.41 64.41
CA PHE A 13 -18.27 -9.68 63.73
C PHE A 13 -18.88 -9.78 62.33
N GLU A 14 -20.10 -9.27 62.12
CA GLU A 14 -20.78 -9.27 60.82
C GLU A 14 -20.10 -8.31 59.84
N LEU A 15 -19.62 -7.17 60.35
CA LEU A 15 -18.83 -6.21 59.58
C LEU A 15 -17.47 -6.79 59.17
N LEU A 16 -16.82 -7.54 60.07
CA LEU A 16 -15.59 -8.27 59.78
C LEU A 16 -15.82 -9.37 58.72
N ALA A 17 -16.91 -10.14 58.83
CA ALA A 17 -17.26 -11.17 57.88
C ALA A 17 -17.52 -10.59 56.47
N LEU A 18 -18.25 -9.48 56.37
CA LEU A 18 -18.47 -8.75 55.13
C LEU A 18 -17.15 -8.22 54.54
N LEU A 19 -16.26 -7.71 55.38
CA LEU A 19 -14.94 -7.23 54.93
C LEU A 19 -14.13 -8.38 54.32
N ILE A 20 -14.10 -9.55 54.96
CA ILE A 20 -13.37 -10.73 54.45
C ILE A 20 -13.97 -11.20 53.13
N ILE A 21 -15.30 -11.25 53.02
CA ILE A 21 -15.98 -11.63 51.77
C ILE A 21 -15.69 -10.62 50.65
N MET A 22 -15.74 -9.32 50.95
CA MET A 22 -15.39 -8.26 49.99
C MET A 22 -13.92 -8.35 49.54
N LEU A 23 -13.01 -8.68 50.45
CA LEU A 23 -11.59 -8.88 50.13
C LEU A 23 -11.40 -10.10 49.21
N ALA A 24 -12.06 -11.21 49.53
CA ALA A 24 -12.01 -12.44 48.74
C ALA A 24 -12.67 -12.28 47.36
N LEU A 25 -13.74 -11.48 47.25
CA LEU A 25 -14.34 -11.15 45.96
C LEU A 25 -13.43 -10.20 45.15
N SER A 26 -12.82 -9.21 45.80
CA SER A 26 -11.92 -8.27 45.13
C SER A 26 -10.70 -8.97 44.54
N THR A 27 -10.14 -9.99 45.21
CA THR A 27 -9.01 -10.77 44.67
C THR A 27 -9.37 -11.60 43.45
N VAL A 28 -10.64 -11.97 43.25
CA VAL A 28 -11.11 -12.73 42.07
C VAL A 28 -11.56 -11.80 40.93
N VAL A 29 -12.14 -10.65 41.28
CA VAL A 29 -12.66 -9.69 40.29
C VAL A 29 -11.53 -8.89 39.62
N LEU A 30 -10.46 -8.56 40.33
CA LEU A 30 -9.36 -7.76 39.76
C LEU A 30 -8.63 -8.47 38.60
N PRO A 31 -8.24 -9.76 38.70
CA PRO A 31 -7.60 -10.47 37.59
C PRO A 31 -8.52 -10.64 36.37
N THR A 32 -9.83 -10.83 36.60
CA THR A 32 -10.80 -11.01 35.52
C THR A 32 -11.09 -9.70 34.78
N ALA A 33 -11.15 -8.57 35.49
CA ALA A 33 -11.27 -7.25 34.87
C ALA A 33 -10.01 -6.87 34.05
N GLN A 34 -8.82 -7.25 34.52
CA GLN A 34 -7.57 -6.98 33.80
C GLN A 34 -7.43 -7.80 32.50
N GLY A 35 -7.95 -9.04 32.48
CA GLY A 35 -7.94 -9.88 31.28
C GLY A 35 -8.74 -9.30 30.10
N GLY A 36 -9.85 -8.60 30.37
CA GLY A 36 -10.70 -8.01 29.34
C GLY A 36 -10.03 -6.88 28.55
N HIS A 37 -9.28 -6.01 29.22
CA HIS A 37 -8.58 -4.91 28.58
C HIS A 37 -7.45 -5.38 27.64
N GLY A 38 -6.77 -6.46 28.01
CA GLY A 38 -5.72 -7.05 27.16
C GLY A 38 -6.28 -7.61 25.86
N GLN A 39 -7.39 -8.35 25.93
CA GLN A 39 -8.06 -8.92 24.75
C GLN A 39 -8.56 -7.84 23.80
N GLN A 40 -9.22 -6.80 24.33
CA GLN A 40 -9.69 -5.69 23.51
C GLN A 40 -8.54 -4.94 22.83
N SER A 41 -7.42 -4.74 23.52
CA SER A 41 -6.25 -4.08 22.95
C SER A 41 -5.58 -4.93 21.86
N LEU A 42 -5.59 -6.27 22.01
CA LEU A 42 -5.14 -7.20 20.98
C LEU A 42 -5.99 -7.10 19.71
N GLU A 43 -7.32 -7.16 19.86
CA GLU A 43 -8.27 -7.04 18.76
C GLU A 43 -8.10 -5.69 18.04
N ASN A 44 -8.04 -4.59 18.80
CA ASN A 44 -7.79 -3.26 18.24
C ASN A 44 -6.45 -3.18 17.49
N THR A 45 -5.41 -3.84 17.99
CA THR A 45 -4.10 -3.86 17.32
C THR A 45 -4.16 -4.66 16.01
N TYR A 46 -4.88 -5.79 16.01
CA TYR A 46 -5.12 -6.55 14.79
C TYR A 46 -5.86 -5.70 13.74
N ASP A 47 -6.89 -4.97 14.15
CA ASP A 47 -7.65 -4.08 13.27
C ASP A 47 -6.78 -2.96 12.71
N VAL A 48 -5.90 -2.38 13.53
CA VAL A 48 -4.91 -1.37 13.09
C VAL A 48 -3.98 -1.95 12.04
N LEU A 49 -3.41 -3.13 12.28
CA LEU A 49 -2.47 -3.76 11.36
C LEU A 49 -3.13 -4.18 10.04
N GLU A 50 -4.36 -4.71 10.09
CA GLU A 50 -5.12 -5.03 8.88
C GLU A 50 -5.53 -3.76 8.13
N ALA A 51 -5.89 -2.69 8.82
CA ALA A 51 -6.17 -1.40 8.18
C ALA A 51 -4.92 -0.82 7.48
N ILE A 52 -3.72 -0.97 8.06
CA ILE A 52 -2.46 -0.58 7.40
C ILE A 52 -2.21 -1.46 6.16
N ARG A 53 -2.44 -2.76 6.28
CA ARG A 53 -2.29 -3.72 5.17
C ARG A 53 -3.23 -3.39 4.02
N VAL A 54 -4.51 -3.12 4.31
CA VAL A 54 -5.52 -2.72 3.32
C VAL A 54 -5.21 -1.34 2.72
N ALA A 55 -4.75 -0.38 3.52
CA ALA A 55 -4.31 0.94 3.03
C ALA A 55 -3.12 0.82 2.06
N THR A 56 -2.22 -0.13 2.34
CA THR A 56 -1.03 -0.35 1.53
C THR A 56 -1.33 -1.11 0.24
N LEU A 57 -2.01 -2.25 0.35
CA LEU A 57 -2.17 -3.25 -0.73
C LEU A 57 -3.54 -3.20 -1.42
N GLY A 58 -4.54 -2.59 -0.81
CA GLY A 58 -5.93 -2.67 -1.22
C GLY A 58 -6.70 -3.79 -0.51
N LYS A 59 -7.98 -3.92 -0.85
CA LYS A 59 -8.86 -4.98 -0.31
C LYS A 59 -8.70 -6.27 -1.13
N TYR A 60 -8.89 -7.40 -0.47
CA TYR A 60 -9.12 -8.66 -1.17
C TYR A 60 -10.59 -8.74 -1.61
N ASP A 61 -10.85 -9.30 -2.78
CA ASP A 61 -12.22 -9.60 -3.18
C ASP A 61 -12.79 -10.80 -2.41
N ALA A 62 -14.07 -11.09 -2.61
CA ALA A 62 -14.76 -12.24 -2.00
C ALA A 62 -14.11 -13.60 -2.36
N HIS A 63 -13.33 -13.66 -3.44
CA HIS A 63 -12.62 -14.86 -3.90
C HIS A 63 -11.17 -14.90 -3.40
N LYS A 64 -10.79 -14.01 -2.47
CA LYS A 64 -9.42 -13.84 -1.97
C LYS A 64 -8.41 -13.49 -3.07
N LYS A 65 -8.87 -13.01 -4.23
CA LYS A 65 -7.99 -12.42 -5.23
C LYS A 65 -7.62 -11.02 -4.76
N LYS A 66 -6.32 -10.72 -4.84
CA LYS A 66 -5.80 -9.40 -4.49
C LYS A 66 -6.33 -8.40 -5.52
N VAL A 67 -7.22 -7.50 -5.10
CA VAL A 67 -7.60 -6.34 -5.91
C VAL A 67 -6.65 -5.24 -5.51
N CYS A 68 -5.67 -4.96 -6.38
CA CYS A 68 -4.70 -3.90 -6.11
C CYS A 68 -5.46 -2.58 -5.92
N GLY A 69 -5.35 -2.03 -4.72
CA GLY A 69 -5.96 -0.79 -4.30
C GLY A 69 -5.04 -0.05 -3.34
N GLY A 70 -5.43 1.15 -2.91
CA GLY A 70 -4.64 1.90 -1.93
C GLY A 70 -3.32 2.44 -2.48
N TYR A 71 -2.33 2.59 -1.60
CA TYR A 71 -1.05 3.24 -1.90
C TYR A 71 -0.34 2.60 -3.10
N VAL A 72 -0.27 1.27 -3.12
CA VAL A 72 0.39 0.51 -4.19
C VAL A 72 -0.20 0.78 -5.56
N GLN A 73 -1.53 0.89 -5.68
CA GLN A 73 -2.16 1.07 -6.98
C GLN A 73 -1.85 2.46 -7.56
N ASP A 74 -1.82 3.46 -6.69
CA ASP A 74 -1.65 4.86 -7.09
C ASP A 74 -0.19 5.23 -7.29
N MET A 75 0.70 4.58 -6.53
CA MET A 75 2.14 4.84 -6.54
C MET A 75 2.92 3.78 -7.33
N GLY A 76 2.36 2.62 -7.63
CA GLY A 76 3.08 1.51 -8.29
C GLY A 76 4.13 0.82 -7.39
N GLY A 77 4.18 1.13 -6.10
CA GLY A 77 5.22 0.65 -5.18
C GLY A 77 4.77 0.58 -3.74
N LEU A 78 5.49 -0.17 -2.91
CA LEU A 78 5.32 -0.13 -1.46
C LEU A 78 5.75 1.23 -0.89
N PRO A 79 5.14 1.66 0.23
CA PRO A 79 5.64 2.77 1.01
C PRO A 79 7.12 2.57 1.36
N ARG A 80 7.89 3.66 1.28
CA ARG A 80 9.30 3.67 1.65
C ARG A 80 9.49 4.31 3.01
N LYS A 81 10.56 3.91 3.70
CA LYS A 81 11.00 4.52 4.95
C LYS A 81 11.15 6.04 4.78
N GLN A 82 10.44 6.81 5.60
CA GLN A 82 10.62 8.25 5.69
C GLN A 82 11.43 8.58 6.95
N GLY A 83 12.63 9.12 6.77
CA GLY A 83 13.51 9.51 7.88
C GLY A 83 14.07 8.32 8.68
N THR A 84 14.57 8.62 9.87
CA THR A 84 15.16 7.64 10.80
C THR A 84 14.23 7.27 11.94
N ASP A 85 13.20 8.08 12.19
CA ASP A 85 12.29 7.91 13.31
C ASP A 85 11.21 6.86 12.97
N PRO A 86 11.11 5.76 13.74
CA PRO A 86 10.09 4.73 13.58
C PRO A 86 8.66 5.22 13.51
N TYR A 87 8.37 6.37 14.12
CA TYR A 87 7.04 6.96 14.14
C TYR A 87 6.55 7.42 12.75
N TYR A 88 7.44 7.62 11.78
CA TYR A 88 7.09 8.19 10.46
C TYR A 88 7.18 7.19 9.30
N TYR A 89 7.49 5.92 9.55
CA TYR A 89 7.65 4.93 8.48
C TYR A 89 6.42 4.81 7.59
N LEU A 90 5.23 4.85 8.19
CA LEU A 90 3.94 4.70 7.49
C LEU A 90 3.25 6.05 7.22
N ASN A 91 3.93 7.17 7.42
CA ASN A 91 3.34 8.50 7.26
C ASN A 91 2.80 8.72 5.83
N ALA A 92 3.42 8.12 4.82
CA ALA A 92 2.96 8.16 3.43
C ALA A 92 1.52 7.63 3.20
N LEU A 93 1.01 6.81 4.12
CA LEU A 93 -0.35 6.28 4.09
C LEU A 93 -1.39 7.26 4.65
N ALA A 94 -0.99 8.20 5.49
CA ALA A 94 -1.89 9.14 6.17
C ALA A 94 -1.68 10.59 5.71
N VAL A 95 -0.50 10.93 5.23
CA VAL A 95 -0.13 12.27 4.79
C VAL A 95 0.55 12.19 3.44
N LYS A 96 0.21 13.13 2.57
CA LYS A 96 0.83 13.23 1.25
C LYS A 96 2.35 13.35 1.40
N PRO A 97 3.17 12.45 0.82
CA PRO A 97 4.61 12.62 0.81
C PRO A 97 5.00 13.90 0.05
N GLY A 98 5.94 14.68 0.59
CA GLY A 98 6.28 15.99 0.03
C GLY A 98 6.73 15.98 -1.43
N ASN A 99 7.39 14.91 -1.87
CA ASN A 99 7.93 14.78 -3.24
C ASN A 99 6.95 14.12 -4.23
N VAL A 100 5.75 13.75 -3.77
CA VAL A 100 4.79 13.02 -4.59
C VAL A 100 3.78 13.98 -5.21
N LEU A 101 3.47 13.79 -6.49
CA LEU A 101 2.46 14.56 -7.20
C LEU A 101 1.06 14.25 -6.65
N ALA A 102 0.19 15.26 -6.63
CA ALA A 102 -1.22 15.01 -6.36
C ALA A 102 -1.81 14.15 -7.48
N TYR A 103 -2.78 13.30 -7.13
CA TYR A 103 -3.47 12.52 -8.15
C TYR A 103 -4.10 13.42 -9.20
N GLY A 104 -3.82 13.13 -10.45
CA GLY A 104 -4.33 13.91 -11.56
C GLY A 104 -3.85 13.37 -12.89
N LYS A 105 -4.23 14.10 -13.94
CA LYS A 105 -3.78 13.83 -15.30
C LYS A 105 -2.37 14.38 -15.47
N HIS A 106 -1.38 13.50 -15.59
CA HIS A 106 0.00 13.86 -15.86
C HIS A 106 0.35 13.51 -17.30
N TYR A 107 1.07 14.39 -17.98
CA TYR A 107 1.50 14.18 -19.36
C TYR A 107 2.93 13.67 -19.41
N ALA A 108 3.23 12.80 -20.37
CA ALA A 108 4.58 12.28 -20.61
C ALA A 108 5.47 13.33 -21.32
N SER A 109 5.62 14.49 -20.66
CA SER A 109 6.32 15.67 -21.17
C SER A 109 7.77 15.33 -21.52
N GLY A 110 8.23 15.76 -22.70
CA GLY A 110 9.57 15.46 -23.21
C GLY A 110 9.70 14.13 -23.95
N HIS A 111 8.68 13.26 -23.93
CA HIS A 111 8.66 12.02 -24.69
C HIS A 111 7.52 12.02 -25.72
N ASP A 112 6.28 12.07 -25.23
CA ASP A 112 5.04 11.91 -26.00
C ASP A 112 3.97 12.84 -25.41
N SER A 113 3.92 14.08 -25.89
CA SER A 113 3.05 15.14 -25.32
C SER A 113 1.56 14.85 -25.44
N ASP A 114 1.16 13.91 -26.28
CA ASP A 114 -0.21 13.46 -26.46
C ASP A 114 -0.63 12.36 -25.47
N LEU A 115 0.34 11.73 -24.78
CA LEU A 115 0.08 10.72 -23.77
C LEU A 115 -0.06 11.33 -22.39
N PHE A 116 -1.01 10.77 -21.66
CA PHE A 116 -1.20 11.06 -20.26
C PHE A 116 -1.57 9.79 -19.51
N LEU A 117 -1.25 9.77 -18.23
CA LEU A 117 -1.73 8.78 -17.26
C LEU A 117 -2.38 9.52 -16.11
N PHE A 118 -3.38 8.88 -15.50
CA PHE A 118 -3.89 9.33 -14.21
C PHE A 118 -3.02 8.72 -13.11
N THR A 119 -2.15 9.53 -12.52
CA THR A 119 -1.13 9.08 -11.55
C THR A 119 -1.03 10.05 -10.39
N GLY A 120 -0.35 9.65 -9.33
CA GLY A 120 -0.11 10.46 -8.14
C GLY A 120 -0.96 10.06 -6.94
N TRP A 121 -0.70 10.69 -5.81
CA TRP A 121 -1.30 10.33 -4.52
C TRP A 121 -2.76 10.79 -4.45
N ARG A 122 -3.70 9.85 -4.31
CA ARG A 122 -5.16 10.13 -4.27
C ARG A 122 -5.64 10.61 -2.91
N GLY A 123 -4.96 10.25 -1.84
CA GLY A 123 -5.43 10.61 -0.52
C GLY A 123 -4.81 9.78 0.57
N PRO A 124 -5.13 10.11 1.83
CA PRO A 124 -4.78 9.24 2.93
C PRO A 124 -5.49 7.91 2.73
N TYR A 125 -4.70 6.85 2.61
CA TYR A 125 -5.20 5.48 2.47
C TYR A 125 -5.58 4.88 3.82
N TYR A 126 -5.01 5.42 4.89
CA TYR A 126 -5.28 4.99 6.26
C TYR A 126 -6.25 5.96 6.95
N HIS A 127 -7.37 5.42 7.43
CA HIS A 127 -8.46 6.14 8.11
C HIS A 127 -8.81 5.53 9.49
N GLY A 128 -7.85 4.86 10.14
CA GLY A 128 -8.10 4.19 11.42
C GLY A 128 -8.52 5.17 12.52
N VAL A 129 -9.16 4.67 13.59
CA VAL A 129 -9.67 5.50 14.70
C VAL A 129 -8.56 6.30 15.43
N ASN A 130 -7.32 5.82 15.35
CA ASN A 130 -6.12 6.49 15.85
C ASN A 130 -5.40 7.35 14.80
N ALA A 131 -5.94 7.40 13.58
CA ALA A 131 -5.50 8.30 12.53
C ALA A 131 -6.61 9.29 12.20
N MET A 132 -6.29 10.57 12.45
CA MET A 132 -6.98 11.77 11.98
C MET A 132 -8.00 12.37 12.95
N PRO A 133 -8.07 13.72 13.07
CA PRO A 133 -7.85 14.68 12.00
C PRO A 133 -6.94 15.89 12.32
N HIS A 134 -6.18 16.33 11.31
CA HIS A 134 -5.66 17.70 11.14
C HIS A 134 -4.38 18.13 11.87
N PHE A 135 -3.66 17.28 12.61
CA PHE A 135 -2.40 17.71 13.22
C PHE A 135 -1.17 17.16 12.47
N PRO A 136 -0.22 18.04 12.06
CA PRO A 136 1.08 17.59 11.60
C PRO A 136 1.82 16.94 12.78
N GLY A 137 1.84 15.60 12.82
CA GLY A 137 2.52 14.85 13.89
C GLY A 137 1.79 13.62 14.42
N ASP A 138 0.59 13.28 13.92
CA ASP A 138 -0.13 12.08 14.37
C ASP A 138 0.49 10.80 13.79
N LYS A 139 0.70 9.83 14.68
CA LYS A 139 1.53 8.64 14.46
C LYS A 139 0.61 7.43 14.40
N ILE A 140 0.90 6.51 13.47
CA ILE A 140 0.22 5.21 13.44
C ILE A 140 0.80 4.36 14.58
N VAL A 141 0.00 4.17 15.63
CA VAL A 141 0.34 3.40 16.83
C VAL A 141 -0.62 2.24 17.03
N ASP A 142 -0.19 1.23 17.77
CA ASP A 142 -1.05 0.13 18.21
C ASP A 142 -2.00 0.54 19.34
N ALA A 143 -2.81 -0.42 19.83
CA ALA A 143 -3.77 -0.15 20.89
C ALA A 143 -3.13 0.16 22.26
N TRP A 144 -1.83 -0.06 22.42
CA TRP A 144 -1.07 0.30 23.62
C TRP A 144 -0.32 1.62 23.47
N GLY A 145 -0.48 2.31 22.33
CA GLY A 145 0.20 3.57 22.03
C GLY A 145 1.63 3.41 21.55
N ASN A 146 2.08 2.18 21.27
CA ASN A 146 3.43 1.92 20.79
C ASN A 146 3.51 2.07 19.26
N PRO A 147 4.64 2.55 18.72
CA PRO A 147 4.83 2.65 17.28
C PRO A 147 4.82 1.29 16.61
N ILE A 148 4.15 1.22 15.46
CA ILE A 148 4.25 0.05 14.59
C ILE A 148 5.67 -0.05 14.05
N THR A 149 6.27 -1.24 14.20
CA THR A 149 7.59 -1.52 13.66
C THR A 149 7.48 -2.13 12.27
N CYS A 150 8.43 -1.79 11.41
CA CYS A 150 8.45 -2.15 10.00
C CYS A 150 9.76 -2.85 9.67
N THR A 151 9.70 -3.91 8.87
CA THR A 151 10.90 -4.48 8.22
C THR A 151 11.05 -3.86 6.85
N PHE A 152 12.30 -3.64 6.43
CA PHE A 152 12.64 -2.99 5.18
C PHE A 152 13.34 -3.94 4.22
N GLY A 153 12.94 -3.91 2.96
CA GLY A 153 13.58 -4.61 1.85
C GLY A 153 14.47 -3.69 1.02
N GLN A 154 14.65 -4.05 -0.25
CA GLN A 154 15.41 -3.26 -1.21
C GLN A 154 14.80 -1.84 -1.36
N TYR A 155 15.65 -0.84 -1.60
CA TYR A 155 15.23 0.56 -1.76
C TYR A 155 14.46 1.14 -0.55
N ASN A 156 14.70 0.61 0.66
CA ASN A 156 14.02 1.02 1.89
C ASN A 156 12.49 0.88 1.84
N THR A 157 11.97 -0.03 1.01
CA THR A 157 10.54 -0.35 0.95
C THR A 157 10.12 -1.14 2.18
N ILE A 158 8.93 -0.86 2.72
CA ILE A 158 8.39 -1.58 3.87
C ILE A 158 7.85 -2.93 3.38
N THR A 159 8.45 -4.03 3.83
CA THR A 159 8.09 -5.39 3.39
C THR A 159 7.27 -6.17 4.42
N SER A 160 7.29 -5.76 5.68
CA SER A 160 6.40 -6.32 6.70
C SER A 160 6.16 -5.33 7.84
N ILE A 161 5.04 -5.53 8.55
CA ILE A 161 4.59 -4.69 9.66
C ILE A 161 4.27 -5.55 10.89
N GLN A 162 4.58 -5.04 12.07
CA GLN A 162 4.26 -5.68 13.34
C GLN A 162 4.11 -4.62 14.45
N SER A 163 3.22 -4.85 15.41
CA SER A 163 3.19 -4.12 16.68
C SER A 163 4.22 -4.72 17.65
N PRO A 164 4.90 -3.92 18.48
CA PRO A 164 5.77 -4.42 19.53
C PRO A 164 5.00 -5.03 20.73
N GLY A 165 3.67 -4.89 20.79
CA GLY A 165 2.86 -5.28 21.95
C GLY A 165 2.91 -4.27 23.09
N GLY A 166 2.23 -4.54 24.20
CA GLY A 166 2.16 -3.67 25.38
C GLY A 166 3.10 -4.10 26.52
N PRO A 167 3.78 -3.17 27.22
CA PRO A 167 4.84 -3.48 28.20
C PRO A 167 4.37 -4.28 29.43
N GLU A 168 3.08 -4.26 29.74
CA GLU A 168 2.46 -4.99 30.85
C GLU A 168 1.53 -6.12 30.40
N ALA A 169 1.43 -6.38 29.10
CA ALA A 169 0.56 -7.45 28.62
C ALA A 169 1.19 -8.82 28.93
N PRO A 170 0.40 -9.83 29.34
CA PRO A 170 0.88 -11.22 29.41
C PRO A 170 1.36 -11.75 28.04
N TYR A 171 1.04 -11.01 26.98
CA TYR A 171 1.48 -11.19 25.60
C TYR A 171 2.44 -10.07 25.18
N ASN A 172 3.48 -9.80 25.98
CA ASN A 172 4.58 -8.86 25.68
C ASN A 172 5.44 -9.31 24.47
N VAL A 173 4.83 -10.05 23.56
CA VAL A 173 5.38 -10.61 22.35
C VAL A 173 4.93 -9.68 21.22
N PRO A 174 5.83 -9.31 20.29
CA PRO A 174 5.45 -8.60 19.08
C PRO A 174 4.24 -9.27 18.44
N TYR A 175 3.27 -8.45 18.02
CA TYR A 175 2.04 -8.93 17.45
C TYR A 175 1.84 -8.42 16.02
N PRO A 176 1.55 -9.31 15.07
CA PRO A 176 1.61 -10.76 15.19
C PRO A 176 3.04 -11.27 15.47
N ALA A 177 3.13 -12.47 16.07
CA ALA A 177 4.40 -13.11 16.44
C ALA A 177 5.33 -13.34 15.24
N GLN A 178 4.77 -13.41 14.04
CA GLN A 178 5.48 -13.27 12.78
C GLN A 178 4.99 -11.98 12.12
N PRO A 179 5.87 -11.08 11.65
CA PRO A 179 5.46 -9.85 10.98
C PRO A 179 4.45 -10.13 9.87
N ILE A 180 3.41 -9.31 9.73
CA ILE A 180 2.49 -9.42 8.61
C ILE A 180 3.29 -9.09 7.35
N PRO A 181 3.50 -10.06 6.46
CA PRO A 181 4.18 -9.74 5.22
C PRO A 181 3.27 -8.82 4.42
N LEU A 182 3.82 -7.68 4.03
CA LEU A 182 3.32 -6.98 2.87
C LEU A 182 3.88 -7.76 1.69
N ASP A 183 3.34 -8.96 1.44
CA ASP A 183 3.74 -9.85 0.35
C ASP A 183 3.60 -9.07 -0.96
N TYR A 184 4.74 -8.48 -1.29
CA TYR A 184 5.01 -7.55 -2.34
C TYR A 184 6.46 -7.84 -2.70
N THR A 185 6.67 -9.04 -3.25
CA THR A 185 7.76 -9.22 -4.20
C THR A 185 7.74 -8.01 -5.11
N PRO A 186 8.90 -7.35 -5.35
CA PRO A 186 8.94 -6.12 -6.12
C PRO A 186 8.07 -6.36 -7.33
N LEU A 187 6.98 -5.59 -7.38
CA LEU A 187 5.91 -5.69 -8.36
C LEU A 187 6.41 -5.07 -9.66
N THR A 188 7.60 -5.52 -10.01
CA THR A 188 8.36 -5.29 -11.20
C THR A 188 8.03 -6.45 -12.09
N ALA A 189 7.10 -6.19 -12.97
CA ALA A 189 6.69 -7.10 -14.00
C ALA A 189 7.68 -7.03 -15.16
N THR A 190 7.77 -8.13 -15.91
CA THR A 190 8.32 -8.07 -17.26
C THR A 190 7.16 -7.81 -18.22
N VAL A 191 7.28 -6.78 -19.06
CA VAL A 191 6.35 -6.54 -20.17
C VAL A 191 7.06 -6.88 -21.47
N SER A 192 6.60 -7.92 -22.16
CA SER A 192 7.23 -8.39 -23.40
C SER A 192 6.22 -8.61 -24.53
N GLY A 193 6.70 -8.44 -25.77
CA GLY A 193 5.85 -8.53 -26.94
C GLY A 193 6.62 -8.42 -28.24
N THR A 194 5.86 -8.36 -29.34
CA THR A 194 6.37 -8.14 -30.69
C THR A 194 5.66 -6.95 -31.32
N ALA A 195 6.41 -6.08 -31.99
CA ALA A 195 5.87 -5.02 -32.82
C ALA A 195 6.09 -5.37 -34.29
N THR A 196 5.02 -5.33 -35.10
CA THR A 196 5.06 -5.62 -36.54
C THR A 196 4.69 -4.38 -37.36
N PHE A 197 5.24 -4.29 -38.57
CA PHE A 197 5.23 -3.07 -39.38
C PHE A 197 4.98 -3.38 -40.87
N GLY A 198 4.39 -2.42 -41.59
CA GLY A 198 4.14 -2.50 -43.03
C GLY A 198 5.41 -2.54 -43.91
N PRO A 199 5.27 -2.52 -45.25
CA PRO A 199 6.27 -2.97 -46.23
C PRO A 199 7.65 -2.27 -46.17
N PRO A 200 8.68 -2.87 -46.81
CA PRO A 200 10.06 -2.84 -46.35
C PRO A 200 10.79 -1.52 -46.62
N GLY A 201 11.19 -0.86 -45.53
CA GLY A 201 12.51 -0.25 -45.42
C GLY A 201 13.25 -0.95 -44.29
N ASN A 202 14.45 -0.53 -43.92
CA ASN A 202 15.06 -0.93 -42.64
C ASN A 202 14.87 0.18 -41.58
N PRO A 203 13.63 0.63 -41.28
CA PRO A 203 13.45 1.72 -40.34
C PRO A 203 13.79 1.25 -38.93
N ILE A 204 14.25 2.21 -38.14
CA ILE A 204 14.40 2.06 -36.70
C ILE A 204 13.01 2.20 -36.08
N ALA A 205 12.63 1.24 -35.25
CA ALA A 205 11.47 1.35 -34.38
C ALA A 205 11.88 1.54 -32.93
N THR A 206 11.04 2.25 -32.21
CA THR A 206 11.14 2.41 -30.76
C THR A 206 9.83 1.98 -30.13
N VAL A 207 9.90 1.04 -29.19
CA VAL A 207 8.80 0.72 -28.28
C VAL A 207 9.09 1.42 -26.96
N LYS A 208 8.13 2.20 -26.48
CA LYS A 208 8.18 2.87 -25.18
C LYS A 208 7.12 2.26 -24.27
N ILE A 209 7.43 2.14 -22.98
CA ILE A 209 6.44 1.91 -21.94
C ILE A 209 6.40 3.11 -21.00
N PHE A 210 5.20 3.59 -20.71
CA PHE A 210 4.91 4.67 -19.80
C PHE A 210 4.23 4.07 -18.58
N HIS A 211 4.79 4.30 -17.39
CA HIS A 211 4.24 3.77 -16.14
C HIS A 211 4.41 4.79 -15.02
N VAL A 212 3.76 4.55 -13.89
CA VAL A 212 3.90 5.41 -12.70
C VAL A 212 5.32 5.33 -12.16
N ASP A 213 5.88 6.47 -11.74
CA ASP A 213 7.09 6.52 -10.93
C ASP A 213 6.72 6.32 -9.45
N PRO A 214 7.18 5.26 -8.77
CA PRO A 214 6.90 5.05 -7.35
C PRO A 214 7.52 6.07 -6.41
N GLU A 215 8.47 6.87 -6.88
CA GLU A 215 9.12 7.89 -6.06
C GLU A 215 8.37 9.21 -6.10
N THR A 216 7.94 9.62 -7.30
CA THR A 216 7.34 10.94 -7.52
C THR A 216 5.84 10.88 -7.79
N GLY A 217 5.28 9.71 -8.07
CA GLY A 217 3.92 9.57 -8.61
C GLY A 217 3.77 10.15 -10.04
N GLY A 218 4.87 10.53 -10.69
CA GLY A 218 4.90 11.01 -12.08
C GLY A 218 4.87 9.89 -13.10
N ILE A 219 5.17 10.22 -14.35
CA ILE A 219 5.29 9.24 -15.44
C ILE A 219 6.77 8.98 -15.70
N MET A 220 7.16 7.72 -15.58
CA MET A 220 8.45 7.21 -16.03
C MET A 220 8.31 6.57 -17.41
N VAL A 221 9.39 6.65 -18.19
CA VAL A 221 9.45 6.09 -19.54
C VAL A 221 10.65 5.19 -19.68
N GLN A 222 10.41 3.94 -20.09
CA GLN A 222 11.45 3.04 -20.57
C GLN A 222 11.27 2.84 -22.06
N HIS A 223 12.35 2.55 -22.80
CA HIS A 223 12.25 2.31 -24.23
C HIS A 223 13.26 1.29 -24.74
N VAL A 224 12.86 0.57 -25.78
CA VAL A 224 13.69 -0.36 -26.55
C VAL A 224 13.66 0.09 -28.00
N THR A 225 14.84 0.16 -28.61
CA THR A 225 15.00 0.57 -30.02
C THR A 225 15.65 -0.56 -30.81
N GLY A 226 15.18 -0.82 -32.02
CA GLY A 226 15.73 -1.87 -32.87
C GLY A 226 15.32 -1.75 -34.34
N HIS A 227 15.97 -2.56 -35.17
CA HIS A 227 15.69 -2.66 -36.61
C HIS A 227 14.53 -3.61 -36.90
N LEU A 228 13.76 -3.31 -37.95
CA LEU A 228 12.46 -3.94 -38.22
C LEU A 228 12.46 -5.13 -39.17
N GLY A 229 13.61 -5.72 -39.47
CA GLY A 229 13.77 -6.80 -40.46
C GLY A 229 12.97 -8.11 -40.25
N GLY A 230 12.02 -8.15 -39.32
CA GLY A 230 11.05 -9.22 -39.08
C GLY A 230 10.09 -8.93 -37.92
N GLY A 231 9.97 -7.67 -37.51
CA GLY A 231 9.37 -7.26 -36.23
C GLY A 231 10.40 -7.05 -35.12
N LEU A 232 10.00 -6.31 -34.08
CA LEU A 232 10.84 -5.98 -32.93
C LEU A 232 10.32 -6.70 -31.69
N CYS A 233 11.13 -7.61 -31.13
CA CYS A 233 10.90 -8.17 -29.80
C CYS A 233 11.36 -7.17 -28.74
N PHE A 234 10.52 -6.92 -27.73
CA PHE A 234 10.86 -6.03 -26.62
C PHE A 234 10.61 -6.70 -25.28
N SER A 235 11.33 -6.25 -24.26
CA SER A 235 11.16 -6.67 -22.87
C SER A 235 11.53 -5.50 -21.96
N PHE A 236 10.58 -5.07 -21.13
CA PHE A 236 10.80 -4.07 -20.09
C PHE A 236 10.82 -4.78 -18.75
N SER A 237 11.90 -4.63 -18.00
CA SER A 237 11.99 -5.10 -16.62
C SER A 237 11.67 -3.96 -15.66
N ASN A 238 11.41 -4.28 -14.40
CA ASN A 238 11.17 -3.26 -13.38
C ASN A 238 9.94 -2.37 -13.64
N VAL A 239 8.94 -2.88 -14.36
CA VAL A 239 7.68 -2.17 -14.61
C VAL A 239 6.78 -2.31 -13.39
N PRO A 240 6.40 -1.21 -12.72
CA PRO A 240 5.45 -1.22 -11.60
C PRO A 240 4.12 -1.87 -11.98
N LEU A 241 3.47 -2.50 -11.00
CA LEU A 241 2.09 -2.94 -11.15
C LEU A 241 1.15 -1.76 -11.38
N GLY A 242 0.04 -2.05 -12.06
CA GLY A 242 -1.02 -1.11 -12.32
C GLY A 242 -1.00 -0.57 -13.75
N PRO A 243 -1.62 0.59 -13.99
CA PRO A 243 -1.82 1.11 -15.33
C PRO A 243 -0.50 1.50 -15.99
N ALA A 244 -0.27 0.99 -17.18
CA ALA A 244 0.81 1.39 -18.06
C ALA A 244 0.31 1.54 -19.49
N ILE A 245 1.06 2.29 -20.28
CA ILE A 245 0.82 2.43 -21.73
C ILE A 245 2.04 1.89 -22.43
N VAL A 246 1.84 0.96 -23.36
CA VAL A 246 2.88 0.56 -24.30
C VAL A 246 2.59 1.23 -25.63
N ARG A 247 3.60 1.85 -26.22
CA ARG A 247 3.48 2.51 -27.51
C ARG A 247 4.66 2.21 -28.37
N ALA A 248 4.39 1.76 -29.59
CA ALA A 248 5.41 1.60 -30.60
C ALA A 248 5.38 2.77 -31.59
N ARG A 249 6.55 3.12 -32.15
CA ARG A 249 6.72 4.17 -33.16
C ARG A 249 7.75 3.77 -34.21
N ILE A 250 7.54 4.21 -35.45
CA ILE A 250 8.56 4.18 -36.51
C ILE A 250 9.28 5.53 -36.57
N GLY A 251 10.61 5.52 -36.59
CA GLY A 251 11.43 6.72 -36.77
C GLY A 251 12.35 6.98 -35.59
N GLN A 252 13.02 8.14 -35.61
CA GLN A 252 13.89 8.55 -34.50
C GLN A 252 13.06 8.77 -33.22
N PRO A 253 13.59 8.48 -32.02
CA PRO A 253 12.85 8.49 -30.74
C PRO A 253 12.10 9.79 -30.41
N ASN A 254 12.50 10.90 -31.05
CA ASN A 254 12.00 12.26 -30.83
C ASN A 254 11.42 12.92 -32.10
N SER A 255 11.34 12.21 -33.22
CA SER A 255 10.61 12.72 -34.39
C SER A 255 9.11 12.60 -34.16
N GLY A 256 8.35 13.64 -34.47
CA GLY A 256 6.87 13.68 -34.37
C GLY A 256 6.18 12.78 -35.40
N SER A 257 6.63 11.54 -35.55
CA SER A 257 6.13 10.56 -36.50
C SER A 257 4.64 10.32 -36.30
N ALA A 258 3.88 10.34 -37.41
CA ALA A 258 2.44 10.13 -37.42
C ALA A 258 2.03 8.67 -37.13
N ASN A 259 2.96 7.72 -37.26
CA ASN A 259 2.68 6.28 -37.18
C ASN A 259 2.98 5.77 -35.77
N LYS A 260 1.91 5.62 -34.98
CA LYS A 260 1.96 5.12 -33.61
C LYS A 260 0.83 4.13 -33.38
N ASP A 261 1.16 3.05 -32.69
CA ASP A 261 0.16 2.14 -32.11
C ASP A 261 0.33 2.19 -30.59
N THR A 262 -0.79 2.23 -29.87
CA THR A 262 -0.83 2.48 -28.43
C THR A 262 -1.76 1.49 -27.76
N GLU A 263 -1.22 0.74 -26.81
CA GLU A 263 -1.96 -0.23 -26.02
C GLU A 263 -1.95 0.17 -24.54
N TRP A 264 -3.14 0.15 -23.94
CA TRP A 264 -3.31 0.37 -22.51
C TRP A 264 -3.31 -0.98 -21.82
N ILE A 265 -2.42 -1.16 -20.86
CA ILE A 265 -2.29 -2.40 -20.12
C ILE A 265 -2.42 -2.13 -18.63
N ASP A 266 -3.00 -3.09 -17.91
CA ASP A 266 -2.92 -3.17 -16.46
C ASP A 266 -1.93 -4.27 -16.12
N VAL A 267 -0.77 -3.88 -15.57
CA VAL A 267 0.36 -4.78 -15.34
C VAL A 267 0.09 -5.59 -14.06
N PRO A 268 -0.14 -6.91 -14.15
CA PRO A 268 -0.43 -7.74 -12.98
C PRO A 268 0.86 -8.27 -12.35
N ALA A 269 0.73 -8.85 -11.15
CA ALA A 269 1.80 -9.62 -10.54
C ALA A 269 2.22 -10.77 -11.47
N GLY A 270 3.51 -10.84 -11.79
CA GLY A 270 4.06 -11.82 -12.75
C GLY A 270 4.31 -11.30 -14.16
N GLY A 271 3.81 -10.10 -14.50
CA GLY A 271 4.08 -9.48 -15.80
C GLY A 271 3.02 -9.69 -16.87
N VAL A 272 3.28 -9.07 -18.02
CA VAL A 272 2.45 -9.17 -19.23
C VAL A 272 3.34 -9.69 -20.35
N SER A 273 2.94 -10.79 -20.96
CA SER A 273 3.69 -11.40 -22.08
C SER A 273 2.80 -11.55 -23.31
N GLY A 274 3.41 -11.45 -24.49
CA GLY A 274 2.72 -11.70 -25.75
C GLY A 274 1.92 -10.51 -26.27
N LEU A 275 2.24 -9.29 -25.83
CA LEU A 275 1.66 -8.08 -26.42
C LEU A 275 2.02 -8.00 -27.91
N GLN A 276 1.03 -7.67 -28.74
CA GLN A 276 1.22 -7.52 -30.18
C GLN A 276 0.83 -6.12 -30.59
N LEU A 277 1.81 -5.34 -31.04
CA LEU A 277 1.60 -3.98 -31.53
C LEU A 277 1.69 -3.99 -33.05
N HIS A 278 0.70 -3.42 -33.72
CA HIS A 278 0.57 -3.40 -35.16
C HIS A 278 0.61 -1.97 -35.67
N ILE A 279 1.78 -1.56 -36.18
CA ILE A 279 1.92 -0.21 -36.71
C ILE A 279 1.63 -0.22 -38.20
N VAL A 280 0.45 0.29 -38.53
CA VAL A 280 0.08 0.60 -39.91
C VAL A 280 0.82 1.88 -40.31
N PRO A 281 1.62 1.87 -41.39
CA PRO A 281 2.14 3.09 -41.95
C PRO A 281 0.96 3.98 -42.32
N GLY A 282 0.87 5.18 -41.73
CA GLY A 282 -0.10 6.18 -42.11
C GLY A 282 0.04 6.43 -43.59
N GLY A 283 -0.99 6.06 -44.36
CA GLY A 283 -1.11 6.47 -45.74
C GLY A 283 -1.09 8.00 -45.73
N GLY A 284 -0.09 8.60 -46.39
CA GLY A 284 -0.10 10.03 -46.60
C GLY A 284 -1.40 10.40 -47.30
N ASN A 285 -2.24 11.19 -46.64
CA ASN A 285 -3.29 11.93 -47.31
C ASN A 285 -2.66 13.10 -48.08
#